data_AF-A0A661NZF5-F1
#
_entry.id   AF-A0A661NZF5-F1
#
_cell.length_a   1.000
_cell.length_b   1.000
_cell.length_c   1.000
_cell.angle_alpha   90.00
_cell.angle_beta   90.00
_cell.angle_gamma   90.00
#
_symmetry.space_group_name_H-M   'P 1'
#
loop_
_entity.id
_entity.type
_entity.pdbx_description
1 polymer ?
#
loop_
_entity_poly.entity_id
_entity_poly.type
_entity_poly.pdbx_seq_one_letter_code
_entity_poly.pdbx_strand_id
1 'polypeptide(L)'
;MFIVDDKNYAQSAQAITGTMPLSAQGEVVATSGSTLVQAPPMVVETSNATGTQVAVPVIEQVGSKGKVYTGEKTSLVFDNADVRDILRLIAEISDLNLIASDQVKGNITLRLIDVPWDQALDLILDVTGLGMIQERNVVRVLPKETIRAMKESELTAEHTQEKIEPLVTEVIPVNYAGLGDVSV
;
A
#
# COMPACT_ATOMS: atom_id res chain seq x y z
N MET A 1 12.98 -19.50 49.31
CA MET A 1 13.98 -18.43 49.16
C MET A 1 15.14 -18.98 48.37
N PHE A 2 15.30 -18.57 47.11
CA PHE A 2 16.45 -18.91 46.26
C PHE A 2 16.84 -17.62 45.52
N ILE A 3 18.07 -17.19 45.72
CA ILE A 3 18.72 -16.04 45.09
C ILE A 3 19.28 -16.53 43.75
N VAL A 4 19.04 -15.79 42.66
CA VAL A 4 19.90 -15.82 41.47
C VAL A 4 20.12 -14.38 41.02
N ASP A 5 21.32 -13.90 41.29
CA ASP A 5 21.96 -12.74 40.66
C ASP A 5 22.63 -13.27 39.39
N ASP A 6 22.37 -12.66 38.23
CA ASP A 6 23.42 -12.49 37.22
C ASP A 6 23.03 -11.33 36.28
N LYS A 7 23.78 -10.24 36.44
CA LYS A 7 23.85 -9.15 35.47
C LYS A 7 24.58 -9.66 34.24
N ASN A 8 23.85 -9.90 33.14
CA ASN A 8 24.47 -10.31 31.90
C ASN A 8 24.34 -9.29 30.76
N TYR A 9 25.50 -8.82 30.35
CA TYR A 9 25.95 -8.32 29.04
C TYR A 9 24.93 -7.86 28.00
N ALA A 10 25.04 -6.59 27.62
CA ALA A 10 25.08 -6.21 26.21
C ALA A 10 25.80 -4.87 26.04
N GLN A 11 27.14 -4.91 25.94
CA GLN A 11 27.92 -3.85 25.29
C GLN A 11 28.39 -4.31 23.91
N SER A 12 28.42 -3.34 22.99
CA SER A 12 29.21 -3.25 21.76
C SER A 12 28.79 -4.05 20.52
N ALA A 13 28.28 -3.31 19.54
CA ALA A 13 28.57 -3.56 18.13
C ALA A 13 28.69 -2.20 17.41
N GLN A 14 29.92 -1.70 17.24
CA GLN A 14 30.22 -0.59 16.35
C GLN A 14 30.34 -1.14 14.92
N ALA A 15 29.52 -0.62 14.00
CA ALA A 15 29.68 -0.89 12.58
C ALA A 15 30.71 0.09 11.99
N ILE A 16 31.91 -0.42 11.73
CA ILE A 16 32.85 0.19 10.78
C ILE A 16 32.62 -0.46 9.42
N THR A 17 32.25 0.32 8.41
CA THR A 17 32.50 -0.06 7.02
C THR A 17 32.79 1.19 6.22
N GLY A 18 33.90 1.12 5.49
CA GLY A 18 34.62 2.26 4.97
C GLY A 18 33.99 2.81 3.70
N THR A 19 33.88 4.13 3.68
CA THR A 19 33.66 4.94 2.49
C THR A 19 34.92 4.88 1.62
N MET A 20 34.83 4.33 0.41
CA MET A 20 35.83 4.53 -0.65
C MET A 20 35.32 5.59 -1.62
N PRO A 21 36.00 6.75 -1.76
CA PRO A 21 35.86 7.59 -2.94
C PRO A 21 37.00 7.31 -3.94
N LEU A 22 36.64 6.85 -5.14
CA LEU A 22 37.57 6.76 -6.28
C LEU A 22 37.42 8.01 -7.15
N SER A 23 38.51 8.77 -7.20
CA SER A 23 38.74 9.93 -8.07
C SER A 23 38.86 9.55 -9.55
N ALA A 24 38.29 10.36 -10.45
CA ALA A 24 38.78 10.51 -11.82
C ALA A 24 38.39 11.90 -12.37
N GLN A 25 39.41 12.74 -12.56
CA GLN A 25 39.34 14.04 -13.26
C GLN A 25 39.44 13.81 -14.78
N GLY A 26 38.78 14.66 -15.57
CA GLY A 26 38.85 14.65 -17.04
C GLY A 26 38.18 15.87 -17.65
N GLU A 27 38.96 16.95 -17.74
CA GLU A 27 38.69 18.24 -18.38
C GLU A 27 38.48 18.11 -19.90
N VAL A 28 37.44 18.76 -20.45
CA VAL A 28 37.46 19.35 -21.80
C VAL A 28 36.62 20.63 -21.83
N VAL A 29 37.33 21.75 -21.94
CA VAL A 29 36.79 23.10 -22.21
C VAL A 29 36.85 23.32 -23.71
N ALA A 30 35.70 23.56 -24.35
CA ALA A 30 35.65 24.01 -25.74
C ALA A 30 34.92 25.35 -25.80
N THR A 31 35.74 26.40 -25.90
CA THR A 31 35.37 27.73 -26.39
C THR A 31 34.98 27.65 -27.87
N SER A 32 33.86 28.28 -28.24
CA SER A 32 33.60 28.80 -29.60
C SER A 32 32.34 29.65 -29.56
N GLY A 33 32.50 30.90 -29.16
CA GLY A 33 31.56 31.97 -29.50
C GLY A 33 32.11 32.71 -30.72
N SER A 34 31.30 32.83 -31.78
CA SER A 34 31.17 34.03 -32.62
C SER A 34 30.17 33.76 -33.76
N THR A 35 28.96 34.28 -33.55
CA THR A 35 28.22 35.18 -34.45
C THR A 35 28.02 34.76 -35.92
N LEU A 36 26.76 34.52 -36.29
CA LEU A 36 26.18 35.09 -37.52
C LEU A 36 24.76 35.60 -37.24
N VAL A 37 24.65 36.92 -37.32
CA VAL A 37 23.43 37.73 -37.43
C VAL A 37 22.74 37.39 -38.76
N GLN A 38 21.40 37.21 -38.76
CA GLN A 38 20.45 37.92 -39.66
C GLN A 38 18.99 37.42 -39.44
N ALA A 39 18.06 38.39 -39.39
CA ALA A 39 16.61 38.21 -39.30
C ALA A 39 15.94 38.26 -40.71
N PRO A 40 14.63 38.05 -40.84
CA PRO A 40 13.96 37.00 -41.62
C PRO A 40 13.60 37.40 -43.07
N PRO A 41 13.08 36.44 -43.87
CA PRO A 41 11.95 36.77 -44.73
C PRO A 41 10.70 35.92 -44.41
N MET A 42 9.56 36.60 -44.39
CA MET A 42 8.23 36.00 -44.42
C MET A 42 7.99 35.32 -45.77
N VAL A 43 7.65 34.03 -45.76
CA VAL A 43 6.86 33.37 -46.81
C VAL A 43 5.80 32.51 -46.13
N VAL A 44 4.54 32.88 -46.31
CA VAL A 44 3.36 32.06 -46.02
C VAL A 44 2.78 31.65 -47.36
N GLU A 45 3.02 30.40 -47.77
CA GLU A 45 2.23 29.75 -48.82
C GLU A 45 1.85 28.34 -48.40
N THR A 46 0.57 28.08 -48.66
CA THR A 46 -0.25 26.92 -48.32
C THR A 46 0.15 25.67 -49.11
N SER A 47 -0.13 24.51 -48.50
CA SER A 47 -0.69 23.28 -49.14
C SER A 47 0.08 21.98 -48.82
N ASN A 48 -0.41 21.29 -47.79
CA ASN A 48 -0.76 19.87 -47.72
C ASN A 48 0.15 18.82 -48.41
N ALA A 49 0.78 17.93 -47.62
CA ALA A 49 0.37 16.53 -47.46
C ALA A 49 1.48 15.67 -46.79
N THR A 50 1.09 15.03 -45.68
CA THR A 50 1.51 13.66 -45.27
C THR A 50 2.92 13.45 -44.69
N GLY A 51 2.95 13.31 -43.36
CA GLY A 51 4.12 12.82 -42.61
C GLY A 51 3.84 12.88 -41.10
N THR A 52 3.04 11.93 -40.63
CA THR A 52 2.71 11.58 -39.24
C THR A 52 3.67 12.17 -38.18
N GLN A 53 3.27 13.29 -37.59
CA GLN A 53 3.81 13.72 -36.31
C GLN A 53 3.10 12.91 -35.23
N VAL A 54 3.82 11.91 -34.74
CA VAL A 54 3.47 11.15 -33.54
C VAL A 54 3.29 12.17 -32.42
N ALA A 55 2.04 12.45 -32.07
CA ALA A 55 1.71 13.05 -30.80
C ALA A 55 2.40 12.21 -29.73
N VAL A 56 3.33 12.81 -28.98
CA VAL A 56 3.79 12.20 -27.74
C VAL A 56 2.56 12.09 -26.84
N PRO A 57 2.02 10.89 -26.56
CA PRO A 57 1.03 10.78 -25.52
C PRO A 57 1.74 11.18 -24.23
N VAL A 58 1.17 12.15 -23.52
CA VAL A 58 1.56 12.44 -22.16
C VAL A 58 1.50 11.11 -21.40
N ILE A 59 2.65 10.72 -20.87
CA ILE A 59 2.92 9.55 -20.02
C ILE A 59 1.73 9.21 -19.11
N GLU A 60 0.86 8.30 -19.56
CA GLU A 60 0.15 7.38 -18.68
C GLU A 60 1.14 6.33 -18.17
N GLN A 61 0.84 5.78 -16.98
CA GLN A 61 1.46 4.61 -16.33
C GLN A 61 2.42 4.95 -15.18
N VAL A 62 1.85 5.28 -14.02
CA VAL A 62 2.26 4.62 -12.78
C VAL A 62 1.10 3.74 -12.34
N GLY A 63 1.32 2.44 -12.39
CA GLY A 63 0.34 1.42 -12.06
C GLY A 63 -0.16 1.55 -10.63
N SER A 64 -1.44 1.82 -10.51
CA SER A 64 -2.24 1.51 -9.34
C SER A 64 -3.61 1.18 -9.91
N LYS A 65 -4.19 0.04 -9.54
CA LYS A 65 -5.62 -0.22 -9.79
C LYS A 65 -6.35 1.04 -9.35
N GLY A 66 -6.85 1.82 -10.32
CA GLY A 66 -7.24 3.21 -10.10
C GLY A 66 -8.41 3.24 -9.14
N LYS A 67 -8.15 3.38 -7.84
CA LYS A 67 -9.17 3.66 -6.85
C LYS A 67 -9.73 5.03 -7.25
N VAL A 68 -10.98 5.06 -7.69
CA VAL A 68 -11.66 6.31 -8.02
C VAL A 68 -12.11 6.92 -6.69
N TYR A 69 -11.39 7.94 -6.24
CA TYR A 69 -11.76 8.69 -5.04
C TYR A 69 -12.93 9.63 -5.38
N THR A 70 -14.05 9.48 -4.67
CA THR A 70 -15.28 10.27 -4.91
C THR A 70 -15.61 11.24 -3.77
N GLY A 71 -14.78 11.27 -2.73
CA GLY A 71 -14.99 12.10 -1.55
C GLY A 71 -14.90 13.60 -1.82
N GLU A 72 -15.56 14.40 -0.97
CA GLU A 72 -15.42 15.85 -0.97
C GLU A 72 -13.97 16.26 -0.74
N LYS A 73 -13.50 17.22 -1.53
CA LYS A 73 -12.16 17.79 -1.40
C LYS A 73 -12.09 18.62 -0.14
N THR A 74 -11.12 18.33 0.71
CA THR A 74 -10.94 19.07 1.94
C THR A 74 -9.46 19.31 2.20
N SER A 75 -9.17 20.38 2.94
CA SER A 75 -7.79 20.76 3.30
C SER A 75 -7.66 20.63 4.80
N LEU A 76 -6.77 19.74 5.27
CA LEU A 76 -6.53 19.54 6.69
C LEU A 76 -5.04 19.68 7.01
N VAL A 77 -4.73 20.24 8.16
CA VAL A 77 -3.37 20.34 8.67
C VAL A 77 -3.38 19.83 10.09
N PHE A 78 -2.58 18.80 10.35
CA PHE A 78 -2.38 18.21 11.66
C PHE A 78 -0.90 18.26 11.99
N ASP A 79 -0.58 18.76 13.17
CA ASP A 79 0.74 18.70 13.73
C ASP A 79 0.68 17.87 15.01
N ASN A 80 1.44 16.77 15.03
CA ASN A 80 1.54 15.86 16.18
C ASN A 80 0.17 15.44 16.77
N ALA A 81 -0.83 15.22 15.91
CA ALA A 81 -2.18 14.87 16.35
C ALA A 81 -2.34 13.36 16.53
N ASP A 82 -3.23 12.96 17.44
CA ASP A 82 -3.60 11.56 17.62
C ASP A 82 -4.40 11.06 16.41
N VAL A 83 -4.09 9.85 15.94
CA VAL A 83 -4.75 9.26 14.78
C VAL A 83 -6.26 9.14 14.99
N ARG A 84 -6.72 8.90 16.22
CA ARG A 84 -8.15 8.79 16.54
C ARG A 84 -8.90 10.12 16.35
N ASP A 85 -8.27 11.23 16.70
CA ASP A 85 -8.87 12.56 16.53
C ASP A 85 -8.99 12.92 15.05
N ILE A 86 -7.97 12.57 14.24
CA ILE A 86 -7.99 12.74 12.79
C ILE A 86 -9.12 11.90 12.16
N LEU A 87 -9.20 10.61 12.52
CA LEU A 87 -10.25 9.71 12.00
C LEU A 87 -11.65 10.20 12.37
N ARG A 88 -11.82 10.74 13.57
CA ARG A 88 -13.09 11.34 14.02
C ARG A 88 -13.46 12.56 13.16
N LEU A 89 -12.51 13.45 12.88
CA LEU A 89 -12.77 14.62 12.05
C LEU A 89 -13.16 14.21 10.61
N ILE A 90 -12.50 13.19 10.04
CA ILE A 90 -12.86 12.67 8.72
C ILE A 90 -14.26 12.05 8.72
N ALA A 91 -14.63 11.31 9.77
CA ALA A 91 -15.95 10.73 9.92
C ALA A 91 -17.06 11.81 9.97
N GLU A 92 -16.79 12.93 10.64
CA GLU A 92 -17.71 14.07 10.71
C GLU A 92 -17.88 14.77 9.35
N ILE A 93 -16.80 14.96 8.59
CA ILE A 93 -16.85 15.60 7.26
C ILE A 93 -17.55 14.71 6.22
N SER A 94 -17.36 13.39 6.31
CA SER A 94 -17.89 12.43 5.33
C SER A 94 -19.30 11.92 5.63
N ASP A 95 -19.88 12.30 6.79
CA ASP A 95 -21.15 11.76 7.32
C ASP A 95 -21.13 10.22 7.46
N LEU A 96 -19.94 9.62 7.60
CA LEU A 96 -19.77 8.17 7.70
C LEU A 96 -19.69 7.72 9.16
N ASN A 97 -20.23 6.53 9.42
CA ASN A 97 -20.12 5.92 10.75
C ASN A 97 -18.79 5.18 10.85
N LEU A 98 -17.82 5.77 11.54
CA LEU A 98 -16.48 5.18 11.75
C LEU A 98 -16.30 4.74 13.21
N ILE A 99 -15.83 3.50 13.39
CA ILE A 99 -15.47 2.93 14.69
C ILE A 99 -13.96 2.68 14.72
N ALA A 100 -13.24 3.46 15.51
CA ALA A 100 -11.84 3.21 15.83
C ALA A 100 -11.73 2.28 17.05
N SER A 101 -11.01 1.17 16.92
CA SER A 101 -10.73 0.26 18.05
C SER A 101 -9.68 0.88 19.00
N ASP A 102 -9.60 0.44 20.27
CA ASP A 102 -8.59 0.95 21.23
C ASP A 102 -7.15 0.80 20.71
N GLN A 103 -6.89 -0.22 19.90
CA GLN A 103 -5.58 -0.51 19.32
C GLN A 103 -5.10 0.53 18.28
N VAL A 104 -5.94 1.48 17.90
CA VAL A 104 -5.56 2.61 17.04
C VAL A 104 -4.86 3.66 17.92
N LYS A 105 -3.53 3.54 18.05
CA LYS A 105 -2.67 4.45 18.82
C LYS A 105 -1.53 4.95 17.94
N GLY A 106 -1.21 6.22 18.06
CA GLY A 106 -0.10 6.84 17.34
C GLY A 106 -0.33 8.32 17.12
N ASN A 107 0.76 9.06 16.95
CA ASN A 107 0.74 10.45 16.56
C ASN A 107 1.28 10.58 15.14
N ILE A 108 0.68 11.48 14.36
CA ILE A 108 1.09 11.76 12.99
C ILE A 108 1.04 13.26 12.72
N THR A 109 2.01 13.73 11.93
CA THR A 109 2.02 15.08 11.37
C THR A 109 1.73 14.96 9.89
N LEU A 110 0.72 15.69 9.41
CA LEU A 110 0.22 15.57 8.05
C LEU A 110 -0.36 16.91 7.57
N ARG A 111 -0.12 17.25 6.31
CA ARG A 111 -0.68 18.44 5.66
C ARG A 111 -1.29 18.05 4.31
N LEU A 112 -2.59 18.25 4.18
CA LEU A 112 -3.38 18.02 2.97
C LEU A 112 -3.96 19.33 2.47
N ILE A 113 -3.93 19.51 1.15
CA ILE A 113 -4.46 20.68 0.46
C ILE A 113 -5.25 20.17 -0.76
N ASP A 114 -6.54 20.48 -0.83
CA ASP A 114 -7.44 20.08 -1.93
C ASP A 114 -7.49 18.55 -2.18
N VAL A 115 -7.42 17.73 -1.12
CA VAL A 115 -7.40 16.27 -1.24
C VAL A 115 -8.78 15.70 -0.88
N PRO A 116 -9.36 14.78 -1.68
CA PRO A 116 -10.61 14.11 -1.31
C PRO A 116 -10.43 13.30 -0.02
N TRP A 117 -11.40 13.38 0.90
CA TRP A 117 -11.28 12.73 2.22
C TRP A 117 -11.04 11.21 2.16
N ASP A 118 -11.56 10.54 1.12
CA ASP A 118 -11.38 9.08 0.92
C ASP A 118 -9.90 8.74 0.63
N GLN A 119 -9.23 9.59 -0.16
CA GLN A 119 -7.79 9.48 -0.40
C GLN A 119 -6.98 9.83 0.86
N ALA A 120 -7.43 10.83 1.60
CA ALA A 120 -6.82 11.18 2.89
C ALA A 120 -6.86 9.99 3.85
N LEU A 121 -8.01 9.32 3.94
CA LEU A 121 -8.21 8.14 4.78
C LEU A 121 -7.27 7.00 4.37
N ASP A 122 -7.19 6.67 3.08
CA ASP A 122 -6.29 5.62 2.58
C ASP A 122 -4.82 5.92 2.93
N LEU A 123 -4.39 7.18 2.79
CA LEU A 123 -3.04 7.61 3.13
C LEU A 123 -2.74 7.49 4.63
N ILE A 124 -3.68 7.93 5.48
CA ILE A 124 -3.52 7.83 6.94
C ILE A 124 -3.43 6.36 7.37
N LEU A 125 -4.28 5.50 6.82
CA LEU A 125 -4.27 4.08 7.09
C LEU A 125 -2.95 3.42 6.65
N ASP A 126 -2.41 3.82 5.49
CA ASP A 126 -1.14 3.28 4.98
C ASP A 126 0.04 3.66 5.87
N VAL A 127 0.17 4.93 6.26
CA VAL A 127 1.28 5.43 7.11
C VAL A 127 1.23 4.81 8.50
N THR A 128 0.04 4.62 9.06
CA THR A 128 -0.13 4.07 10.41
C THR A 128 -0.14 2.54 10.45
N GLY A 129 -0.07 1.88 9.30
CA GLY A 129 -0.17 0.41 9.22
C GLY A 129 -1.53 -0.12 9.68
N LEU A 130 -2.57 0.71 9.63
CA LEU A 130 -3.93 0.36 9.95
C LEU A 130 -4.65 -0.16 8.70
N GLY A 131 -5.72 -0.90 8.92
CA GLY A 131 -6.64 -1.31 7.86
C GLY A 131 -8.06 -0.97 8.25
N MET A 132 -8.89 -0.84 7.22
CA MET A 132 -10.32 -0.64 7.35
C MET A 132 -11.07 -1.88 6.90
N ILE A 133 -12.12 -2.22 7.63
CA ILE A 133 -13.13 -3.20 7.23
C ILE A 133 -14.43 -2.42 7.08
N GLN A 134 -14.95 -2.38 5.86
CA GLN A 134 -16.24 -1.73 5.60
C GLN A 134 -17.35 -2.77 5.71
N GLU A 135 -18.32 -2.50 6.59
CA GLU A 135 -19.54 -3.28 6.73
C GLU A 135 -20.76 -2.39 6.48
N ARG A 136 -21.29 -2.47 5.25
CA ARG A 136 -22.42 -1.65 4.77
C ARG A 136 -22.18 -0.14 4.97
N ASN A 137 -22.71 0.41 6.07
CA ASN A 137 -22.68 1.83 6.43
C ASN A 137 -21.65 2.17 7.51
N VAL A 138 -20.95 1.18 8.06
CA VAL A 138 -20.01 1.35 9.16
C VAL A 138 -18.62 0.93 8.71
N VAL A 139 -17.63 1.78 9.00
CA VAL A 139 -16.21 1.51 8.75
C VAL A 139 -15.54 1.20 10.08
N ARG A 140 -14.96 0.01 10.20
CA ARG A 140 -14.18 -0.39 11.38
C ARG A 140 -12.69 -0.29 11.08
N VAL A 141 -11.97 0.48 11.87
CA VAL A 141 -10.51 0.65 11.74
C VAL A 141 -9.80 -0.17 12.80
N LEU A 142 -8.87 -1.04 12.37
CA LEU A 142 -8.05 -1.89 13.23
C LEU A 142 -6.62 -2.00 12.67
N PRO A 143 -5.62 -2.41 13.47
CA PRO A 143 -4.29 -2.73 12.97
C PRO A 143 -4.33 -3.84 11.90
N LYS A 144 -3.49 -3.73 10.87
CA LYS A 144 -3.42 -4.74 9.79
C LYS A 144 -3.09 -6.13 10.32
N GLU A 145 -2.33 -6.23 11.42
CA GLU A 145 -2.03 -7.49 12.09
C GLU A 145 -3.29 -8.17 12.63
N THR A 146 -4.17 -7.40 13.29
CA THR A 146 -5.44 -7.92 13.80
C THR A 146 -6.36 -8.38 12.67
N ILE A 147 -6.40 -7.65 11.55
CA ILE A 147 -7.20 -8.04 10.38
C ILE A 147 -6.70 -9.36 9.79
N ARG A 148 -5.37 -9.55 9.70
CA ARG A 148 -4.77 -10.81 9.26
C ARG A 148 -5.14 -11.97 10.19
N ALA A 149 -4.98 -11.78 11.50
CA ALA A 149 -5.32 -12.80 12.49
C ALA A 149 -6.81 -13.19 12.45
N MET A 150 -7.72 -12.21 12.33
CA MET A 150 -9.15 -12.47 12.16
C MET A 150 -9.41 -13.32 10.92
N LYS A 151 -8.82 -12.95 9.78
CA LYS A 151 -8.98 -13.68 8.51
C LYS A 151 -8.46 -15.11 8.60
N GLU A 152 -7.33 -15.35 9.25
CA GLU A 152 -6.79 -16.70 9.45
C GLU A 152 -7.69 -17.53 10.37
N SER A 153 -8.23 -16.93 11.44
CA SER A 153 -9.15 -17.62 12.34
C SER A 153 -10.47 -18.01 11.67
N GLU A 154 -10.95 -17.19 10.74
CA GLU A 154 -12.16 -17.45 9.97
C GLU A 154 -11.96 -18.62 9.00
N LEU A 155 -10.86 -18.63 8.23
CA LEU A 155 -10.53 -19.73 7.32
C LEU A 155 -10.33 -21.07 8.06
N THR A 156 -9.68 -21.04 9.23
CA THR A 156 -9.48 -22.27 10.02
C THR A 156 -10.77 -22.78 10.67
N ALA A 157 -11.67 -21.87 11.06
CA ALA A 157 -13.00 -22.24 11.55
C ALA A 157 -13.85 -22.86 10.43
N GLU A 158 -13.84 -22.28 9.23
CA GLU A 158 -14.52 -22.82 8.04
C GLU A 158 -14.04 -24.25 7.73
N HIS A 159 -12.73 -24.46 7.65
CA HIS A 159 -12.17 -25.80 7.40
C HIS A 159 -12.45 -26.80 8.51
N THR A 160 -12.56 -26.34 9.76
CA THR A 160 -12.94 -27.20 10.89
C THR A 160 -14.40 -27.58 10.80
N GLN A 161 -15.28 -26.66 10.41
CA GLN A 161 -16.70 -26.91 10.21
C GLN A 161 -16.94 -27.92 9.07
N GLU A 162 -16.24 -27.80 7.94
CA GLU A 162 -16.30 -28.76 6.83
C GLU A 162 -15.82 -30.17 7.24
N LYS A 163 -14.81 -30.26 8.11
CA LYS A 163 -14.32 -31.55 8.65
C LYS A 163 -15.25 -32.15 9.72
N ILE A 164 -16.14 -31.34 10.30
CA ILE A 164 -17.08 -31.78 11.35
C ILE A 164 -18.36 -32.36 10.75
N GLU A 165 -18.63 -32.22 9.45
CA GLU A 165 -19.62 -33.09 8.80
C GLU A 165 -19.07 -34.53 8.79
N PRO A 166 -19.60 -35.44 9.63
CA PRO A 166 -19.01 -36.74 9.78
C PRO A 166 -19.16 -37.52 8.47
N LEU A 167 -18.04 -38.03 7.96
CA LEU A 167 -18.04 -38.99 6.86
C LEU A 167 -18.92 -40.18 7.27
N VAL A 168 -20.14 -40.25 6.73
CA VAL A 168 -21.03 -41.38 6.94
C VAL A 168 -20.35 -42.58 6.29
N THR A 169 -19.83 -43.48 7.12
CA THR A 169 -19.26 -44.74 6.66
C THR A 169 -20.44 -45.67 6.39
N GLU A 170 -20.99 -45.63 5.18
CA GLU A 170 -21.94 -46.65 4.75
C GLU A 170 -21.14 -47.94 4.50
N VAL A 171 -21.37 -48.94 5.36
CA VAL A 171 -20.78 -50.27 5.20
C VAL A 171 -21.48 -50.91 3.99
N ILE A 172 -20.83 -50.90 2.83
CA ILE A 172 -21.28 -51.68 1.69
C ILE A 172 -20.87 -53.14 1.96
N PRO A 173 -21.81 -54.07 2.20
CA PRO A 173 -21.46 -55.48 2.30
C PRO A 173 -20.99 -55.96 0.93
N VAL A 174 -19.67 -56.08 0.77
CA VAL A 174 -19.07 -56.80 -0.34
C VAL A 174 -19.38 -58.27 -0.18
N ASN A 175 -20.43 -58.73 -0.87
CA ASN A 175 -20.61 -60.15 -1.11
C ASN A 175 -19.44 -60.63 -1.97
N TYR A 176 -18.71 -61.62 -1.45
CA TYR A 176 -17.60 -62.31 -2.08
C TYR A 176 -17.82 -62.52 -3.59
N ALA A 177 -17.20 -61.65 -4.40
CA ALA A 177 -16.95 -61.87 -5.80
C ALA A 177 -15.49 -61.51 -6.07
N GLY A 178 -14.64 -62.55 -6.10
CA GLY A 178 -13.33 -62.59 -6.74
C GLY A 178 -12.31 -61.50 -6.37
N LEU A 179 -11.40 -61.81 -5.43
CA LEU A 179 -10.13 -61.10 -5.24
C LEU A 179 -9.16 -61.39 -6.40
N GLY A 180 -9.46 -60.87 -7.59
CA GLY A 180 -8.66 -61.05 -8.79
C GLY A 180 -8.06 -59.78 -9.40
N ASP A 181 -8.63 -58.60 -9.17
CA ASP A 181 -8.28 -57.43 -9.99
C ASP A 181 -8.42 -56.08 -9.26
N VAL A 182 -7.80 -55.95 -8.09
CA VAL A 182 -7.60 -54.63 -7.47
C VAL A 182 -6.10 -54.39 -7.35
N SER A 183 -5.58 -53.64 -8.33
CA SER A 183 -4.22 -53.13 -8.36
C SER A 183 -4.17 -51.80 -7.60
N VAL A 184 -3.23 -51.71 -6.66
CA VAL A 184 -2.87 -50.51 -5.87
C VAL A 184 -2.20 -49.44 -6.72
#